data_AF-A0A7G8VCQ1-F1
#
_entry.id   AF-A0A7G8VCQ1-F1
#
_cell.length_a   1.000
_cell.length_b   1.000
_cell.length_c   1.000
_cell.angle_alpha   90.00
_cell.angle_beta   90.00
_cell.angle_gamma   90.00
#
_symmetry.space_group_name_H-M   'P 1'
#
loop_
_entity.id
_entity.type
_entity.pdbx_description
1 polymer ?
#
loop_
_entity_poly.entity_id
_entity_poly.type
_entity_poly.pdbx_seq_one_letter_code
_entity_poly.pdbx_strand_id
1 'polypeptide(L)'
;MTSTEFLPAGLNAALSAAIVFVCICRADKITGSVLNRVKAQYVLMVMGACANGAAPWLFAMPGWPSVFFTFAVLFMLAADSYQWRRGPPESSTGPAPLGDL
;
A
#
# COMPACT_ATOMS: atom_id res chain seq x y z
N MET A 1 -21.59 21.85 -5.91
CA MET A 1 -21.09 20.54 -5.44
C MET A 1 -22.24 19.56 -5.50
N THR A 2 -22.26 18.71 -6.53
CA THR A 2 -23.34 17.75 -6.79
C THR A 2 -23.15 16.49 -5.94
N SER A 3 -24.24 15.91 -5.47
CA SER A 3 -24.31 14.74 -4.58
C SER A 3 -23.52 13.51 -5.07
N THR A 4 -23.16 13.50 -6.35
CA THR A 4 -22.44 12.43 -7.05
C THR A 4 -20.94 12.35 -6.71
N GLU A 5 -20.33 13.41 -6.17
CA GLU A 5 -18.88 13.44 -5.87
C GLU A 5 -18.53 13.01 -4.44
N PHE A 6 -19.51 12.99 -3.53
CA PHE A 6 -19.29 12.52 -2.15
C PHE A 6 -19.09 11.00 -2.08
N LEU A 7 -19.72 10.25 -2.98
CA LEU A 7 -19.63 8.80 -3.04
C LEU A 7 -18.21 8.31 -3.39
N PRO A 8 -17.56 8.77 -4.49
CA PRO A 8 -16.18 8.38 -4.77
C PRO A 8 -15.21 8.90 -3.71
N ALA A 9 -15.44 10.08 -3.13
CA ALA A 9 -14.60 10.58 -2.05
C ALA A 9 -14.67 9.73 -0.78
N GLY A 10 -15.87 9.34 -0.36
CA GLY A 10 -16.07 8.44 0.77
C GLY A 10 -15.45 7.05 0.54
N LEU A 11 -15.65 6.48 -0.65
CA LEU A 11 -15.03 5.20 -1.02
C LEU A 11 -13.51 5.28 -1.05
N ASN A 12 -12.95 6.34 -1.64
CA ASN A 12 -11.50 6.53 -1.69
C ASN A 12 -10.91 6.66 -0.28
N ALA A 13 -11.55 7.42 0.61
CA ALA A 13 -11.12 7.56 1.99
C ALA A 13 -11.16 6.21 2.75
N ALA A 14 -12.22 5.43 2.57
CA ALA A 14 -12.34 4.10 3.18
C ALA A 14 -11.27 3.12 2.68
N LEU A 15 -11.03 3.09 1.36
CA LEU A 15 -10.00 2.25 0.75
C LEU A 15 -8.59 2.67 1.19
N SER A 16 -8.30 3.97 1.20
CA SER A 16 -7.03 4.52 1.72
C SER A 16 -6.80 4.15 3.19
N ALA A 17 -7.83 4.24 4.03
CA ALA A 17 -7.74 3.84 5.43
C ALA A 17 -7.44 2.34 5.59
N ALA A 18 -8.07 1.49 4.78
CA ALA A 18 -7.80 0.05 4.77
C ALA A 18 -6.35 -0.26 4.36
N ILE A 19 -5.81 0.44 3.34
CA ILE A 19 -4.41 0.30 2.92
C ILE A 19 -3.47 0.67 4.08
N VAL A 20 -3.68 1.84 4.70
CA VAL A 20 -2.84 2.31 5.81
C VAL A 20 -2.84 1.30 6.96
N PHE A 21 -4.02 0.80 7.34
CA PHE A 21 -4.16 -0.20 8.39
C PHE A 21 -3.37 -1.48 8.07
N VAL A 22 -3.54 -2.05 6.87
CA VAL A 22 -2.81 -3.25 6.45
C VAL A 22 -1.30 -3.01 6.43
N CYS A 23 -0.85 -1.87 5.91
CA CYS A 23 0.57 -1.52 5.85
C CYS A 23 1.19 -1.39 7.25
N ILE A 24 0.51 -0.76 8.21
CA ILE A 24 1.00 -0.63 9.60
C ILE A 24 1.08 -2.00 10.26
N CYS A 25 0.02 -2.83 10.15
CA CYS A 25 0.01 -4.18 10.72
C CYS A 25 1.15 -5.05 10.15
N ARG A 26 1.45 -4.93 8.85
CA ARG A 26 2.57 -5.65 8.24
C ARG A 26 3.92 -5.08 8.63
N ALA A 27 4.05 -3.76 8.72
CA ALA A 27 5.29 -3.09 9.12
C ALA A 27 5.72 -3.49 10.54
N ASP A 28 4.77 -3.62 11.46
CA ASP A 28 5.00 -4.10 12.83
C ASP A 28 5.52 -5.54 12.86
N LYS A 29 4.97 -6.42 12.01
CA LYS A 29 5.45 -7.80 11.87
C LYS A 29 6.86 -7.92 11.28
N ILE A 30 7.43 -6.88 10.68
CA ILE A 30 8.83 -6.86 10.20
C ILE A 30 9.75 -6.53 11.38
N THR A 31 9.91 -7.48 12.30
CA THR A 31 10.83 -7.39 13.43
C THR A 31 12.01 -8.35 13.22
N GLY A 32 13.23 -7.81 13.17
CA GLY A 32 14.48 -8.55 12.90
C GLY A 32 14.98 -8.37 11.47
N SER A 33 16.27 -8.00 11.33
CA SER A 33 17.21 -7.88 10.17
C SER A 33 16.77 -7.85 8.69
N VAL A 34 15.48 -7.84 8.35
CA VAL A 34 14.98 -7.85 6.98
C VAL A 34 14.92 -6.41 6.44
N LEU A 35 15.59 -6.25 5.29
CA LEU A 35 15.81 -5.06 4.46
C LEU A 35 14.93 -3.83 4.76
N ASN A 36 15.59 -2.73 5.17
CA ASN A 36 15.05 -1.36 5.20
C ASN A 36 14.30 -0.98 3.91
N ARG A 37 14.63 -1.60 2.77
CA ARG A 37 13.94 -1.44 1.48
C ARG A 37 12.47 -1.84 1.54
N VAL A 38 12.13 -2.96 2.18
CA VAL A 38 10.73 -3.44 2.28
C VAL A 38 9.95 -2.50 3.21
N LYS A 39 10.55 -2.09 4.32
CA LYS A 39 9.96 -1.06 5.21
C LYS A 39 9.72 0.25 4.47
N ALA A 40 10.68 0.71 3.65
CA ALA A 40 10.55 1.91 2.85
C ALA A 40 9.40 1.81 1.83
N GLN A 41 9.20 0.65 1.18
CA GLN A 41 8.06 0.43 0.28
C GLN A 41 6.72 0.58 1.00
N TYR A 42 6.56 -0.05 2.17
CA TYR A 42 5.33 0.09 2.96
C TYR A 42 5.11 1.53 3.46
N VAL A 43 6.16 2.21 3.89
CA VAL A 43 6.09 3.62 4.31
C VAL A 43 5.69 4.53 3.14
N LEU A 44 6.24 4.32 1.95
CA LEU A 44 5.83 5.06 0.74
C LEU A 44 4.37 4.79 0.37
N MET A 45 3.90 3.54 0.48
CA MET A 45 2.49 3.21 0.27
C MET A 45 1.58 3.91 1.29
N VAL A 46 1.98 3.96 2.56
CA VAL A 46 1.24 4.71 3.60
C VAL A 46 1.18 6.20 3.27
N MET A 47 2.31 6.82 2.88
CA MET A 47 2.32 8.22 2.47
C MET A 47 1.39 8.47 1.27
N GLY A 48 1.44 7.62 0.25
CA GLY A 48 0.57 7.71 -0.93
C GLY A 48 -0.92 7.54 -0.58
N ALA A 49 -1.26 6.57 0.26
CA ALA A 49 -2.64 6.35 0.71
C ALA A 49 -3.17 7.50 1.56
N CYS A 50 -2.35 8.05 2.48
CA CYS A 50 -2.70 9.22 3.27
C CYS A 50 -2.88 10.46 2.37
N ALA A 51 -1.97 10.72 1.43
CA ALA A 51 -2.09 11.83 0.50
C ALA A 51 -3.35 11.72 -0.37
N ASN A 52 -3.65 10.52 -0.89
CA ASN A 52 -4.83 10.29 -1.72
C ASN A 52 -6.13 10.32 -0.91
N GLY A 53 -6.12 9.90 0.35
CA GLY A 53 -7.26 9.99 1.26
C GLY A 53 -7.51 11.41 1.78
N ALA A 54 -6.45 12.21 1.93
CA ALA A 54 -6.50 13.62 2.31
C ALA A 54 -6.73 14.57 1.11
N ALA A 55 -6.75 14.05 -0.12
CA ALA A 55 -7.05 14.80 -1.34
C ALA A 55 -8.26 15.76 -1.22
N PRO A 56 -9.44 15.37 -0.65
CA PRO A 56 -10.56 16.29 -0.51
C PRO A 56 -10.28 17.51 0.37
N TRP A 57 -9.35 17.41 1.34
CA TRP A 57 -8.88 18.56 2.14
C TRP A 57 -7.80 19.39 1.45
N LEU A 58 -7.12 18.83 0.44
CA LEU A 58 -6.07 19.48 -0.35
C LEU A 58 -6.59 20.16 -1.62
N PHE A 59 -7.89 20.49 -1.66
CA PHE A 59 -8.58 21.12 -2.80
C PHE A 59 -8.64 20.28 -4.09
N ALA A 60 -8.40 18.96 -4.01
CA ALA A 60 -8.54 18.03 -5.13
C ALA A 60 -9.62 16.98 -4.82
N MET A 61 -10.77 17.04 -5.50
CA MET A 61 -11.83 16.05 -5.30
C MET A 61 -11.43 14.72 -5.97
N PRO A 62 -11.29 13.61 -5.21
CA PRO A 62 -11.00 12.31 -5.80
C PRO A 62 -12.18 11.81 -6.64
N GLY A 63 -11.95 11.61 -7.93
CA GLY A 63 -12.94 11.05 -8.86
C GLY A 63 -12.95 9.51 -8.86
N TRP A 64 -13.81 8.92 -9.68
CA TRP A 64 -13.80 7.46 -9.91
C TRP A 64 -12.44 6.87 -10.29
N PRO A 65 -11.57 7.53 -11.09
CA PRO A 65 -10.24 6.99 -11.40
C PRO A 65 -9.37 6.75 -10.16
N SER A 66 -9.41 7.65 -9.17
CA SER A 66 -8.64 7.47 -7.94
C SER A 66 -9.19 6.31 -7.11
N VAL A 67 -10.51 6.11 -7.07
CA VAL A 67 -11.14 4.96 -6.40
C VAL A 67 -10.66 3.65 -7.01
N PHE A 68 -10.68 3.52 -8.35
CA PHE A 68 -10.20 2.31 -9.02
C PHE A 68 -8.71 2.06 -8.79
N PHE A 69 -7.90 3.12 -8.80
CA PHE A 69 -6.47 3.01 -8.50
C PHE A 69 -6.24 2.52 -7.05
N THR A 70 -6.88 3.15 -6.06
CA THR A 70 -6.77 2.74 -4.65
C THR A 70 -7.27 1.31 -4.45
N PHE A 71 -8.34 0.92 -5.15
CA PHE A 71 -8.83 -0.45 -5.14
C PHE A 71 -7.80 -1.44 -5.72
N ALA A 72 -7.13 -1.11 -6.83
CA ALA A 72 -6.08 -1.94 -7.41
C ALA A 72 -4.89 -2.10 -6.45
N VAL A 73 -4.49 -1.03 -5.75
CA VAL A 73 -3.45 -1.10 -4.71
C VAL A 73 -3.88 -2.00 -3.55
N LEU A 74 -5.12 -1.87 -3.09
CA LEU A 74 -5.67 -2.74 -2.04
C LEU A 74 -5.73 -4.20 -2.51
N PHE A 75 -6.11 -4.46 -3.77
CA PHE A 75 -6.11 -5.80 -4.35
C PHE A 75 -4.70 -6.38 -4.45
N MET A 76 -3.71 -5.58 -4.85
CA MET A 76 -2.29 -5.99 -4.85
C MET A 76 -1.84 -6.37 -3.44
N LEU A 77 -2.17 -5.58 -2.42
CA LEU A 77 -1.90 -5.92 -1.01
C LEU A 77 -2.65 -7.20 -0.59
N ALA A 78 -3.90 -7.38 -1.01
CA ALA A 78 -4.66 -8.59 -0.72
C ALA A 78 -4.02 -9.82 -1.36
N ALA A 79 -3.57 -9.75 -2.61
CA ALA A 79 -2.85 -10.82 -3.29
C ALA A 79 -1.53 -11.16 -2.57
N ASP A 80 -0.79 -10.13 -2.17
CA ASP A 80 0.44 -10.30 -1.39
C ASP A 80 0.18 -10.91 0.00
N SER A 81 -1.05 -10.79 0.54
CA SER A 81 -1.41 -11.43 1.82
C SER A 81 -1.23 -12.94 1.80
N TYR A 82 -1.36 -13.57 0.63
CA TYR A 82 -1.09 -14.99 0.48
C TYR A 82 0.37 -15.35 0.76
N GLN A 83 1.30 -14.51 0.29
CA GLN A 83 2.72 -14.67 0.58
C GLN A 83 3.00 -14.48 2.08
N TRP A 84 2.40 -13.45 2.69
CA TRP A 84 2.54 -13.19 4.13
C TRP A 84 2.00 -14.30 5.04
N ARG A 85 1.08 -15.16 4.57
CA ARG A 85 0.65 -16.35 5.33
C ARG A 85 1.75 -17.40 5.47
N ARG A 86 2.72 -17.42 4.55
CA ARG A 86 3.86 -18.36 4.53
C ARG A 86 5.13 -17.77 5.16
N GLY A 87 5.08 -16.52 5.61
CA GLY A 87 6.22 -15.79 6.17
C GLY A 87 6.58 -14.56 5.31
N PRO A 88 7.38 -13.62 5.86
CA PRO A 88 7.87 -12.49 5.07
C PRO A 88 8.73 -12.98 3.89
N PRO A 89 8.72 -12.28 2.73
CA PRO A 89 9.61 -12.61 1.62
C PRO A 89 11.06 -12.67 2.11
N GLU A 90 11.72 -13.80 1.92
CA GLU A 90 13.18 -13.86 2.04
C GLU A 90 13.76 -12.97 0.96
N SER A 91 14.50 -11.94 1.37
CA SER A 91 15.22 -11.11 0.43
C SER A 91 16.29 -11.97 -0.23
N SER A 92 16.15 -12.25 -1.53
CA SER A 92 17.22 -12.81 -2.37
C SER A 92 18.35 -11.79 -2.58
N THR A 93 18.84 -11.18 -1.50
CA THR A 93 20.03 -10.33 -1.45
C THR A 93 21.29 -11.14 -1.22
N GLY A 94 21.22 -12.47 -1.34
CA GLY A 94 22.42 -13.25 -1.57
C GLY A 94 23.15 -12.67 -2.78
N PRO A 95 24.49 -12.51 -2.72
CA PRO A 95 25.25 -12.14 -3.90
C PRO A 95 24.83 -13.07 -5.04
N ALA A 96 24.53 -12.51 -6.21
CA ALA A 96 24.25 -13.31 -7.40
C ALA A 96 25.35 -14.37 -7.49
N PRO A 97 25.03 -15.68 -7.59
CA PRO A 97 26.06 -16.69 -7.71
C PRO A 97 26.85 -16.35 -8.97
N LEU A 98 28.06 -15.81 -8.77
CA LEU A 98 29.10 -15.79 -9.78
C LEU A 98 29.45 -17.26 -9.95
N GLY A 99 28.71 -17.96 -10.80
CA GLY A 99 29.10 -19.28 -11.24
C GLY A 99 30.52 -19.15 -11.77
N ASP A 100 31.43 -19.97 -11.24
CA ASP A 100 32.79 -20.08 -11.72
C ASP A 100 32.72 -20.49 -13.21
N LEU A 101 32.80 -19.50 -14.10
CA LEU A 101 32.95 -19.64 -15.54
C LEU A 101 34.42 -19.91 -15.87
#